data_AF-A0A0L9UVW8-F1
#
_entry.id   AF-A0A0L9UVW8-F1
#
_cell.length_a   1.000
_cell.length_b   1.000
_cell.length_c   1.000
_cell.angle_alpha   90.00
_cell.angle_beta   90.00
_cell.angle_gamma   90.00
#
_symmetry.space_group_name_H-M   'P 1'
#
loop_
_entity.id
_entity.type
_entity.pdbx_description
1 polymer ?
#
loop_
_entity_poly.entity_id
_entity_poly.type
_entity_poly.pdbx_seq_one_letter_code
_entity_poly.pdbx_strand_id
1 'polypeptide(L)'
;MAGKLAKAAYDAKMLKLLREYSQVLVVSSDNVGSNQLQGIRRGLHADSVVVMGKNTLMKRSIIMDAQKTGNKAFLNLVPLLVGNVALIFTKGDVREVSEQIAKYKVK
;
A
#
# COMPACT_ATOMS: atom_id res chain seq x y z
N MET A 1 20.43 -10.76 -15.27
CA MET A 1 19.66 -9.52 -15.51
C MET A 1 18.17 -9.58 -15.05
N ALA A 2 17.72 -10.59 -14.29
CA ALA A 2 16.31 -10.70 -13.86
C ALA A 2 15.88 -9.69 -12.77
N GLY A 3 16.80 -9.28 -11.88
CA GLY A 3 16.46 -8.40 -10.75
C GLY A 3 16.16 -6.94 -11.10
N LYS A 4 16.50 -6.47 -12.31
CA LYS A 4 16.17 -5.10 -12.78
C LYS A 4 14.74 -5.03 -13.34
N LEU A 5 14.32 -6.04 -14.10
CA LEU A 5 12.97 -6.13 -14.69
C LEU A 5 11.87 -6.19 -13.61
N ALA A 6 12.08 -7.00 -12.56
CA ALA A 6 11.11 -7.11 -11.47
C ALA A 6 10.90 -5.78 -10.72
N LYS A 7 11.96 -4.98 -10.56
CA LYS A 7 11.88 -3.66 -9.91
C LYS A 7 11.12 -2.65 -10.78
N ALA A 8 11.42 -2.61 -12.08
CA ALA A 8 10.74 -1.73 -13.02
C ALA A 8 9.23 -2.07 -13.13
N ALA A 9 8.89 -3.36 -13.16
CA ALA A 9 7.50 -3.81 -13.16
C ALA A 9 6.76 -3.42 -11.86
N TYR A 10 7.43 -3.52 -10.71
CA TYR A 10 6.88 -3.08 -9.43
C TYR A 10 6.65 -1.56 -9.41
N ASP A 11 7.63 -0.77 -9.87
CA ASP A 11 7.51 0.68 -9.96
C ASP A 11 6.33 1.08 -10.85
N ALA A 12 6.19 0.44 -12.03
CA ALA A 12 5.06 0.68 -12.92
C ALA A 12 3.71 0.35 -12.28
N LYS A 13 3.63 -0.75 -11.52
CA LYS A 13 2.42 -1.12 -10.77
C LYS A 13 2.10 -0.09 -9.68
N MET A 14 3.10 0.35 -8.91
CA MET A 14 2.91 1.38 -7.87
C MET A 14 2.45 2.70 -8.45
N LEU A 15 3.06 3.15 -9.55
CA LEU A 15 2.66 4.37 -10.27
C LEU A 15 1.20 4.30 -10.74
N LYS A 16 0.77 3.14 -11.24
CA LYS A 16 -0.63 2.93 -11.64
C LYS A 16 -1.58 3.08 -10.45
N LEU A 17 -1.25 2.44 -9.32
CA LEU A 17 -2.08 2.50 -8.11
C LEU A 17 -2.14 3.91 -7.50
N LEU A 18 -1.01 4.62 -7.43
CA LEU A 18 -0.96 6.00 -6.94
C LEU A 18 -1.80 6.98 -7.76
N ARG A 19 -2.01 6.68 -9.05
CA ARG A 19 -2.84 7.50 -9.96
C ARG A 19 -4.31 7.10 -9.93
N GLU A 20 -4.59 5.81 -9.80
CA GLU A 20 -5.95 5.27 -9.82
C GLU A 20 -6.71 5.51 -8.52
N TYR A 21 -5.98 5.58 -7.39
CA TYR A 21 -6.56 5.70 -6.07
C TYR A 21 -6.21 7.04 -5.44
N SER A 22 -7.23 7.73 -4.93
CA SER A 22 -7.07 9.02 -4.23
C SER A 22 -6.69 8.84 -2.76
N GLN A 23 -6.98 7.68 -2.17
CA GLN A 23 -6.80 7.42 -0.74
C GLN A 23 -5.89 6.21 -0.50
N VAL A 24 -5.01 6.36 0.49
CA VAL A 24 -4.06 5.33 0.93
C VAL A 24 -4.09 5.24 2.44
N LEU A 25 -4.24 4.03 2.97
CA LEU A 25 -4.02 3.73 4.38
C LEU A 25 -2.66 3.05 4.57
N VAL A 26 -1.97 3.44 5.63
CA VAL A 26 -0.73 2.81 6.10
C VAL A 26 -1.06 1.93 7.30
N VAL A 27 -0.73 0.64 7.22
CA VAL A 27 -1.05 -0.34 8.26
C VAL A 27 0.21 -1.09 8.65
N SER A 28 0.55 -1.14 9.95
CA SER A 28 1.59 -2.05 10.45
C SER A 28 1.08 -3.49 10.40
N SER A 29 1.91 -4.38 9.88
CA SER A 29 1.63 -5.80 9.69
C SER A 29 2.55 -6.70 10.51
N ASP A 30 3.14 -6.20 11.60
CA ASP A 30 4.12 -6.93 12.42
C ASP A 30 3.56 -8.24 13.01
N ASN A 31 2.28 -8.23 13.42
CA ASN A 31 1.63 -9.37 14.09
C ASN A 31 0.51 -10.00 13.24
N VAL A 32 0.57 -9.88 11.91
CA VAL A 32 -0.49 -10.37 11.02
C VAL A 32 -0.06 -11.70 10.40
N GLY A 33 -0.75 -12.78 10.77
CA GLY A 33 -0.54 -14.10 10.18
C GLY A 33 -1.00 -14.19 8.72
N SER A 34 -0.45 -15.13 7.96
CA SER A 34 -0.77 -15.30 6.53
C SER A 34 -2.26 -15.51 6.26
N ASN A 35 -2.95 -16.26 7.13
CA ASN A 35 -4.39 -16.49 7.05
C ASN A 35 -5.21 -15.21 7.29
N GLN A 36 -4.75 -14.34 8.21
CA GLN A 36 -5.39 -13.06 8.46
C GLN A 36 -5.21 -12.12 7.28
N LEU A 37 -4.00 -12.05 6.70
CA LEU A 37 -3.77 -11.27 5.48
C LEU A 37 -4.66 -11.73 4.32
N GLN A 38 -4.84 -13.04 4.14
CA GLN A 38 -5.76 -13.57 3.13
C GLN A 38 -7.23 -13.29 3.47
N GLY A 39 -7.60 -13.27 4.76
CA GLY A 39 -8.92 -12.84 5.23
C GLY A 39 -9.17 -11.36 4.91
N ILE A 40 -8.23 -10.49 5.28
CA ILE A 40 -8.26 -9.05 4.99
C ILE A 40 -8.35 -8.81 3.49
N ARG A 41 -7.56 -9.50 2.66
CA ARG A 41 -7.62 -9.39 1.20
C ARG A 41 -8.96 -9.81 0.59
N ARG A 42 -9.67 -10.76 1.21
CA ARG A 42 -11.00 -11.17 0.77
C ARG A 42 -12.10 -10.25 1.28
N GLY A 43 -11.93 -9.71 2.50
CA GLY A 43 -12.90 -8.81 3.12
C GLY A 43 -12.86 -7.39 2.54
N LEU A 44 -11.67 -6.93 2.14
CA LEU A 44 -11.52 -5.70 1.38
C LEU A 44 -12.18 -5.87 0.01
N HIS A 45 -13.11 -4.95 -0.30
CA HIS A 45 -13.93 -4.94 -1.51
C HIS A 45 -13.07 -4.95 -2.80
N ALA A 46 -13.67 -5.25 -3.96
CA ALA A 46 -12.98 -5.23 -5.27
C ALA A 46 -12.28 -3.89 -5.58
N ASP A 47 -12.72 -2.82 -4.92
CA ASP A 47 -12.21 -1.46 -5.07
C ASP A 47 -11.02 -1.14 -4.13
N SER A 48 -10.46 -2.15 -3.45
CA SER A 48 -9.32 -1.97 -2.55
C SER A 48 -8.16 -2.90 -2.92
N VAL A 49 -6.94 -2.36 -2.91
CA VAL A 49 -5.72 -3.11 -3.25
C VAL A 49 -4.71 -2.99 -2.12
N VAL A 50 -4.33 -4.15 -1.57
CA VAL A 50 -3.25 -4.26 -0.59
C VAL A 50 -1.92 -4.45 -1.28
N VAL A 51 -0.99 -3.52 -1.06
CA VAL A 51 0.40 -3.61 -1.51
C VAL A 51 1.32 -3.76 -0.32
N MET A 52 2.13 -4.81 -0.36
CA MET A 52 3.27 -4.99 0.53
C MET A 52 4.53 -5.04 -0.32
N GLY A 53 5.64 -4.55 0.20
CA GLY A 53 6.88 -4.51 -0.54
C GLY A 53 8.06 -4.07 0.32
N LYS A 54 9.24 -4.00 -0.30
CA LYS A 54 10.43 -3.50 0.38
C LYS A 54 10.29 -1.99 0.55
N ASN A 55 10.43 -1.48 1.78
CA ASN A 55 10.28 -0.05 2.09
C ASN A 55 11.13 0.84 1.18
N THR A 56 12.35 0.42 0.84
CA THR A 56 13.22 1.19 -0.06
C THR A 56 12.66 1.32 -1.48
N LEU A 57 11.96 0.30 -1.99
CA LEU A 57 11.29 0.37 -3.29
C LEU A 57 10.06 1.26 -3.22
N MET A 58 9.21 1.06 -2.22
CA MET A 58 7.98 1.86 -2.07
C MET A 58 8.28 3.35 -1.91
N LYS A 59 9.24 3.72 -1.05
CA LYS A 59 9.67 5.12 -0.88
C LYS A 59 10.17 5.71 -2.19
N ARG A 60 10.99 4.95 -2.93
CA ARG A 60 11.51 5.40 -4.22
C ARG A 60 10.39 5.62 -5.23
N SER A 61 9.43 4.70 -5.37
CA SER A 61 8.32 4.85 -6.33
C SER A 61 7.45 6.07 -6.01
N ILE A 62 7.16 6.33 -4.73
CA ILE A 62 6.38 7.49 -4.29
C ILE A 62 7.11 8.80 -4.59
N ILE A 63 8.42 8.87 -4.28
CA ILE A 63 9.23 10.07 -4.57
C ILE A 63 9.31 10.32 -6.08
N MET A 64 9.51 9.26 -6.88
CA MET A 64 9.55 9.38 -8.34
C MET A 64 8.21 9.83 -8.92
N ASP A 65 7.08 9.37 -8.39
CA ASP A 65 5.76 9.84 -8.83
C ASP A 65 5.53 11.31 -8.45
N ALA A 66 5.86 11.70 -7.21
CA ALA A 66 5.74 13.08 -6.76
C ALA A 66 6.59 14.04 -7.59
N GLN A 67 7.78 13.63 -8.03
CA GLN A 67 8.64 14.41 -8.93
C GLN A 67 8.06 14.54 -10.34
N LYS A 68 7.41 13.49 -10.86
CA LYS A 68 6.83 13.49 -12.22
C LYS A 68 5.49 14.22 -12.30
N THR A 69 4.63 14.01 -11.32
CA THR A 69 3.24 14.49 -11.33
C THR A 69 3.11 15.81 -10.56
N GLY A 70 4.11 16.19 -9.74
CA GLY A 70 4.07 17.37 -8.87
C GLY A 70 3.15 17.21 -7.64
N ASN A 71 2.45 16.08 -7.53
CA ASN A 71 1.55 15.79 -6.43
C ASN A 71 2.33 15.37 -5.17
N LYS A 72 2.37 16.26 -4.18
CA LYS A 72 3.08 16.05 -2.91
C LYS A 72 2.24 15.33 -1.84
N ALA A 73 0.96 15.02 -2.12
CA ALA A 73 0.06 14.43 -1.13
C ALA A 73 0.60 13.13 -0.52
N PHE A 74 1.23 12.29 -1.36
CA PHE A 74 1.77 11.00 -0.94
C PHE A 74 3.18 11.06 -0.33
N LEU A 75 3.87 12.21 -0.36
CA LEU A 75 5.21 12.34 0.25
C LEU A 75 5.17 12.12 1.76
N ASN A 76 4.05 12.45 2.40
CA ASN A 76 3.84 12.23 3.83
C ASN A 76 3.79 10.73 4.21
N LEU A 77 3.65 9.83 3.23
CA LEU A 77 3.73 8.37 3.46
C LEU A 77 5.17 7.89 3.66
N VAL A 78 6.16 8.57 3.06
CA VAL A 78 7.58 8.18 3.11
C VAL A 78 8.11 8.00 4.54
N PRO A 79 7.86 8.92 5.50
CA PRO A 79 8.31 8.72 6.89
C PRO A 79 7.56 7.60 7.61
N LEU A 80 6.33 7.26 7.19
CA LEU A 80 5.50 6.23 7.84
C LEU A 80 5.86 4.80 7.40
N LEU A 81 6.62 4.64 6.32
CA LEU A 81 7.09 3.35 5.80
C LEU A 81 8.32 2.85 6.59
N VAL A 82 8.11 2.44 7.84
CA VAL A 82 9.12 1.90 8.76
C VAL A 82 8.63 0.60 9.38
N GLY A 83 9.48 -0.43 9.43
CA GLY A 83 9.09 -1.77 9.92
C GLY A 83 8.34 -2.59 8.87
N ASN A 84 7.52 -3.55 9.32
CA ASN A 84 6.66 -4.34 8.45
C ASN A 84 5.34 -3.58 8.20
N VAL A 85 5.22 -2.98 7.02
CA VAL A 85 4.11 -2.09 6.67
C VAL A 85 3.43 -2.53 5.39
N ALA A 86 2.10 -2.51 5.40
CA ALA A 86 1.26 -2.65 4.23
C ALA A 86 0.63 -1.30 3.86
N LEU A 87 0.55 -1.03 2.56
CA LEU A 87 -0.22 0.07 1.99
C LEU A 87 -1.53 -0.47 1.44
N ILE A 88 -2.63 0.17 1.76
CA ILE A 88 -3.96 -0.19 1.27
C ILE A 88 -4.49 0.99 0.47
N PHE A 89 -4.64 0.77 -0.84
CA PHE A 89 -5.25 1.72 -1.76
C PHE A 89 -6.74 1.45 -1.81
N THR A 90 -7.57 2.48 -1.69
CA THR A 90 -9.04 2.33 -1.73
C THR A 90 -9.68 3.51 -2.45
N LYS A 91 -10.80 3.25 -3.14
CA LYS A 91 -11.72 4.29 -3.66
C LYS A 91 -12.92 4.52 -2.75
N GLY A 92 -13.16 3.63 -1.79
CA GLY A 92 -14.29 3.68 -0.86
C GLY A 92 -13.96 4.46 0.42
N ASP A 93 -14.89 4.47 1.38
CA ASP A 93 -14.71 5.19 2.64
C ASP A 93 -13.59 4.55 3.49
N VAL A 94 -12.64 5.39 3.91
CA VAL A 94 -11.53 5.03 4.81
C VAL A 94 -12.04 4.43 6.12
N ARG A 95 -13.21 4.88 6.60
CA ARG A 95 -13.81 4.39 7.85
C ARG A 95 -14.22 2.92 7.74
N GLU A 96 -14.93 2.57 6.67
CA GLU A 96 -15.37 1.18 6.43
C GLU A 96 -14.17 0.23 6.29
N VAL A 97 -13.15 0.67 5.54
CA VAL A 97 -11.88 -0.08 5.39
C VAL A 97 -11.20 -0.27 6.74
N SER A 98 -11.15 0.77 7.58
CA SER A 98 -10.56 0.69 8.92
C SER A 98 -11.33 -0.27 9.83
N GLU A 99 -12.66 -0.21 9.82
CA GLU A 99 -13.53 -1.11 10.58
C GLU A 99 -13.37 -2.57 10.12
N GLN A 100 -13.29 -2.81 8.82
CA GLN A 100 -13.02 -4.15 8.29
C GLN A 100 -11.67 -4.68 8.76
N ILE A 101 -10.61 -3.88 8.70
CA ILE A 101 -9.28 -4.28 9.19
C ILE A 101 -9.30 -4.54 10.70
N ALA A 102 -10.03 -3.72 11.46
CA ALA A 102 -10.15 -3.87 12.90
C ALA A 102 -10.79 -5.21 13.32
N LYS A 103 -11.69 -5.79 12.51
CA LYS A 103 -12.27 -7.12 12.77
C LYS A 103 -11.23 -8.24 12.77
N TYR A 104 -10.13 -8.07 12.05
CA TYR A 104 -9.06 -9.07 11.95
C TYR A 104 -7.89 -8.79 12.91
N LYS A 105 -7.96 -7.71 13.70
CA LYS A 105 -6.95 -7.41 14.71
C LYS A 105 -7.07 -8.42 15.85
N VAL A 106 -6.08 -9.30 15.98
CA VAL A 106 -5.98 -10.21 17.12
C VAL A 106 -5.47 -9.41 18.32
N LYS A 107 -6.18 -9.52 19.44
CA LYS A 107 -5.80 -8.93 20.73
C LYS A 107 -4.52 -9.57 21.25
#